data_AF-A0A7W1TA96-F1
#
_entry.id   AF-A0A7W1TA96-F1
#
_cell.length_a   1.000
_cell.length_b   1.000
_cell.length_c   1.000
_cell.angle_alpha   90.00
_cell.angle_beta   90.00
_cell.angle_gamma   90.00
#
_symmetry.space_group_name_H-M   'P 1'
#
loop_
_entity.id
_entity.type
_entity.pdbx_description
1 polymer ?
#
loop_
_entity_poly.entity_id
_entity_poly.type
_entity_poly.pdbx_seq_one_letter_code
_entity_poly.pdbx_strand_id
1 'polypeptide(L)' 'MDGKTTISDVARAAGVGVGTVSRVINGAPGVSRAMAQRVQAVIARLGWQPAAPEQRPGPRRR' A
#
# COMPACT_ATOMS: atom_id res chain seq x y z
N MET A 1 -17.20 2.82 18.45
CA MET A 1 -16.74 3.47 17.20
C MET A 1 -15.24 3.31 17.17
N ASP A 2 -14.82 2.11 16.75
CA ASP A 2 -13.44 1.66 16.89
C ASP A 2 -12.60 2.28 15.78
N GLY A 3 -12.01 3.43 16.08
CA GLY A 3 -11.20 4.28 15.20
C GLY A 3 -9.86 3.65 14.80
N LYS A 4 -9.86 2.40 14.33
CA LYS A 4 -8.71 1.78 13.69
C LYS A 4 -8.82 2.02 12.19
N THR A 5 -8.00 2.94 11.68
CA THR A 5 -7.82 3.14 10.24
C THR A 5 -7.59 1.78 9.57
N THR A 6 -8.50 1.40 8.68
CA THR A 6 -8.41 0.11 7.97
C THR A 6 -7.81 0.28 6.58
N ILE A 7 -7.42 -0.84 5.97
CA ILE A 7 -6.98 -0.85 4.56
C ILE A 7 -8.06 -0.32 3.60
N SER A 8 -9.34 -0.47 3.97
CA SER A 8 -10.49 0.04 3.22
C SER A 8 -10.56 1.57 3.23
N ASP A 9 -10.23 2.19 4.38
CA ASP A 9 -10.18 3.64 4.51
C ASP A 9 -9.03 4.22 3.68
N VAL A 10 -7.87 3.58 3.73
CA VAL A 10 -6.71 3.93 2.89
C VAL A 10 -7.06 3.81 1.42
N ALA A 11 -7.74 2.74 1.02
CA ALA A 11 -8.16 2.52 -0.37
C ALA A 11 -9.10 3.63 -0.85
N ARG A 12 -10.11 3.97 -0.04
CA ARG A 12 -11.06 5.04 -0.33
C ARG A 12 -10.37 6.41 -0.42
N ALA A 13 -9.48 6.72 0.51
CA ALA A 13 -8.75 7.99 0.54
C ALA A 13 -7.72 8.11 -0.60
N ALA A 14 -7.14 7.00 -1.05
CA ALA A 14 -6.23 6.95 -2.20
C ALA A 14 -6.95 6.86 -3.55
N GLY A 15 -8.27 6.62 -3.56
CA GLY A 15 -9.06 6.45 -4.78
C GLY A 15 -8.71 5.17 -5.54
N VAL A 16 -8.29 4.12 -4.83
CA VAL A 16 -7.93 2.82 -5.41
C VAL A 16 -8.76 1.70 -4.76
N GLY A 17 -8.82 0.54 -5.41
CA GLY A 17 -9.42 -0.64 -4.80
C GLY A 17 -8.56 -1.24 -3.68
N VAL A 18 -9.19 -1.92 -2.71
CA VAL A 18 -8.50 -2.61 -1.60
C VAL A 18 -7.42 -3.58 -2.12
N GLY A 19 -7.71 -4.29 -3.22
CA GLY A 19 -6.74 -5.19 -3.85
C GLY A 19 -5.51 -4.47 -4.42
N THR A 20 -5.61 -3.19 -4.79
CA THR A 20 -4.44 -2.38 -5.18
C THR A 20 -3.60 -2.02 -3.97
N VAL A 21 -4.21 -1.62 -2.86
CA VAL A 21 -3.49 -1.34 -1.61
C VAL A 21 -2.76 -2.59 -1.11
N SER A 22 -3.44 -3.74 -1.13
CA SER A 22 -2.82 -5.04 -0.81
C SER A 22 -1.63 -5.35 -1.73
N ARG A 23 -1.74 -5.11 -3.04
CA ARG A 23 -0.61 -5.28 -3.97
C ARG A 23 0.54 -4.33 -3.68
N VAL A 24 0.28 -3.06 -3.34
CA VAL A 24 1.32 -2.09 -2.96
C VAL A 24 2.07 -2.55 -1.71
N ILE A 25 1.35 -3.01 -0.70
CA ILE A 25 1.93 -3.46 0.57
C ILE A 25 2.68 -4.77 0.40
N ASN A 26 2.18 -5.69 -0.42
CA ASN A 26 2.83 -6.97 -0.65
C ASN A 26 3.91 -6.91 -1.75
N GLY A 27 4.17 -5.74 -2.34
CA GLY A 27 5.14 -5.57 -3.43
C GLY A 27 4.79 -6.36 -4.69
N ALA A 28 3.49 -6.63 -4.92
CA ALA A 28 3.05 -7.43 -6.05
C ALA A 28 3.18 -6.67 -7.40
N PRO A 29 3.53 -7.36 -8.49
CA PRO A 29 3.63 -6.75 -9.82
C PRO A 29 2.27 -6.27 -10.32
N GLY A 30 2.28 -5.24 -11.18
CA GLY A 30 1.06 -4.67 -11.77
C GLY A 30 0.47 -3.47 -11.02
N VAL A 31 1.23 -2.86 -10.11
CA VAL A 31 0.90 -1.53 -9.57
C VAL A 31 1.83 -0.49 -10.17
N SER A 32 1.24 0.55 -10.78
CA SER A 32 2.01 1.69 -11.25
C SER A 32 2.71 2.39 -10.07
N ARG A 33 3.95 2.82 -10.28
CA ARG A 33 4.74 3.55 -9.28
C ARG A 33 3.99 4.80 -8.78
N ALA A 34 3.23 5.46 -9.65
CA ALA A 34 2.39 6.60 -9.28
C ALA A 34 1.27 6.21 -8.29
N MET A 35 0.64 5.05 -8.47
CA MET A 35 -0.37 4.52 -7.53
C MET A 35 0.26 4.13 -6.19
N ALA A 36 1.42 3.48 -6.22
CA ALA A 36 2.15 3.13 -4.99
C ALA A 36 2.50 4.39 -4.18
N GLN A 37 2.99 5.45 -4.83
CA GLN A 37 3.27 6.74 -4.18
C GLN A 37 2.01 7.38 -3.59
N ARG A 38 0.88 7.36 -4.32
CA ARG A 38 -0.41 7.89 -3.83
C ARG A 38 -0.86 7.16 -2.57
N VAL A 39 -0.82 5.83 -2.60
CA VAL A 39 -1.16 4.97 -1.46
C VAL A 39 -0.22 5.29 -0.29
N GLN A 40 1.09 5.30 -0.49
CA GLN A 40 2.06 5.64 0.56
C GLN A 40 1.81 7.03 1.18
N ALA A 41 1.47 8.04 0.38
CA ALA A 41 1.15 9.37 0.88
C ALA A 41 -0.12 9.38 1.76
N VAL A 42 -1.13 8.61 1.39
CA VAL A 42 -2.37 8.45 2.16
C VAL A 42 -2.13 7.67 3.44
N ILE A 43 -1.37 6.57 3.37
CA ILE A 43 -0.93 5.77 4.52
C ILE A 43 -0.23 6.66 5.55
N ALA A 44 0.72 7.48 5.10
CA ALA A 44 1.43 8.43 5.95
C ALA A 44 0.49 9.50 6.56
N ARG A 45 -0.45 10.03 5.77
CA ARG A 45 -1.45 10.99 6.24
C ARG A 45 -2.40 10.42 7.29
N LEU A 46 -2.81 9.16 7.13
CA LEU A 46 -3.75 8.50 8.02
C LEU A 46 -3.07 7.83 9.22
N GLY A 47 -1.73 7.88 9.29
CA GLY A 47 -0.95 7.22 10.35
C GLY A 47 -1.12 5.69 10.37
N TRP A 48 -1.58 5.11 9.26
CA TRP A 48 -1.73 3.66 9.16
C TRP A 48 -0.36 3.05 8.90
N GLN A 49 0.09 2.14 9.75
CA GLN A 49 1.35 1.44 9.56
C GLN A 49 1.06 0.01 9.13
N PRO A 50 1.15 -0.31 7.83
CA PRO A 50 1.23 -1.71 7.43
C PRO A 50 2.54 -2.28 8.00
N ALA A 51 2.49 -3.47 8.60
CA ALA A 51 3.70 -4.22 8.90
C ALA A 51 4.52 -4.28 7.61
N ALA A 52 5.79 -3.83 7.69
CA ALA A 52 6.58 -3.46 6.53
C ALA A 52 6.47 -4.51 5.41
N PRO A 53 6.32 -4.09 4.13
CA PRO A 53 6.47 -5.00 3.02
C PRO A 53 7.80 -5.73 3.18
N GLU A 54 7.77 -7.05 3.26
CA GLU A 54 8.91 -7.90 2.95
C GLU A 54 9.28 -7.61 1.49
N GLN A 55 9.97 -6.49 1.26
CA GLN A 55 10.56 -6.19 -0.04
C GLN A 55 11.71 -7.17 -0.18
N ARG A 56 11.42 -8.38 -0.64
CA ARG A 56 12.47 -9.26 -1.16
C ARG A 56 13.11 -8.48 -2.30
N PRO A 57 14.38 -8.05 -2.20
CA PRO A 57 15.08 -7.53 -3.36
C PRO A 57 15.00 -8.63 -4.43
N GLY A 58 14.47 -8.27 -5.60
CA GLY A 58 14.32 -9.19 -6.72
C GLY A 58 15.64 -9.90 -7.03
N PRO A 59 15.61 -11.10 -7.64
CA PRO A 59 16.79 -11.91 -7.82
C PRO A 59 17.85 -11.09 -8.55
N ARG A 60 19.04 -10.98 -7.95
CA ARG A 60 20.23 -10.43 -8.59
C ARG A 60 20.43 -11.21 -9.88
N ARG A 61 20.06 -10.62 -11.02
CA ARG A 61 20.36 -11.19 -12.33
C ARG A 61 21.90 -11.16 -12.45
N ARG A 62 22.49 -12.35 -12.47
CA ARG A 62 23.93 -12.58 -12.72
C ARG A 62 24.24 -12.45 -14.20
#